data_AF-A0A183DM90-F1
#
_entry.id   AF-A0A183DM90-F1
#
_cell.length_a   1.000
_cell.length_b   1.000
_cell.length_c   1.000
_cell.angle_alpha   90.00
_cell.angle_beta   90.00
_cell.angle_gamma   90.00
#
_symmetry.space_group_name_H-M   'P 1'
#
loop_
_entity.id
_entity.type
_entity.pdbx_description
1 polymer ?
#
loop_
_entity_poly.entity_id
_entity_poly.type
_entity_poly.pdbx_seq_one_letter_code
_entity_poly.pdbx_strand_id
1 'polypeptide(L)' 'MKEKAAELSEIAPKIKAKMMERGSTMVAYQPDKKRPNFFRMIISNQAITKEDLDFLIREIIAIGDEI' A
#
# COMPACT_ATOMS: atom_id res chain seq x y z
N MET A 1 -16.06 5.49 15.22
CA MET A 1 -15.73 4.16 14.66
C MET A 1 -15.96 4.09 13.16
N LYS A 2 -17.13 4.47 12.63
CA LYS A 2 -17.41 4.48 11.18
C LYS A 2 -16.61 5.52 10.38
N GLU A 3 -16.41 6.73 10.91
CA GLU A 3 -15.61 7.78 10.23
C GLU A 3 -14.15 7.37 9.98
N LYS A 4 -13.46 6.88 11.02
CA LYS A 4 -12.08 6.37 10.86
C LYS A 4 -11.96 5.26 9.82
N ALA A 5 -12.97 4.40 9.70
CA ALA A 5 -12.97 3.33 8.70
C ALA A 5 -13.16 3.86 7.28
N ALA A 6 -13.96 4.92 7.11
CA ALA A 6 -14.12 5.60 5.82
C ALA A 6 -12.82 6.32 5.42
N GLU A 7 -12.19 7.05 6.35
CA GLU A 7 -10.89 7.70 6.13
C GLU A 7 -9.81 6.68 5.73
N LEU A 8 -9.68 5.58 6.47
CA LEU A 8 -8.73 4.50 6.15
C LEU A 8 -8.97 3.88 4.77
N SER A 9 -10.22 3.86 4.30
CA SER A 9 -10.55 3.32 2.98
C SER A 9 -9.98 4.16 1.85
N GLU A 10 -9.76 5.46 2.06
CA GLU A 10 -9.20 6.37 1.06
C GLU A 10 -7.65 6.36 1.05
N ILE A 11 -7.01 5.92 2.13
CA ILE A 11 -5.54 5.92 2.26
C ILE A 11 -4.87 4.97 1.27
N ALA A 12 -5.31 3.71 1.21
CA ALA A 12 -4.67 2.72 0.32
C ALA A 12 -4.74 3.08 -1.18
N PRO A 13 -5.87 3.60 -1.72
CA PRO A 13 -5.93 4.17 -3.06
C PRO A 13 -4.95 5.33 -3.29
N LYS A 14 -4.84 6.28 -2.36
CA LYS A 14 -3.93 7.43 -2.48
C LYS A 14 -2.47 7.00 -2.52
N ILE A 15 -2.07 6.10 -1.61
CA ILE A 15 -0.70 5.55 -1.60
C ILE A 15 -0.42 4.82 -2.92
N LYS A 16 -1.36 4.00 -3.41
CA LYS A 16 -1.18 3.30 -4.68
C LYS A 16 -1.03 4.29 -5.84
N ALA A 17 -1.82 5.35 -5.90
CA ALA A 17 -1.71 6.37 -6.96
C ALA A 17 -0.32 7.01 -6.97
N LYS A 18 0.19 7.44 -5.81
CA LYS A 18 1.54 8.00 -5.69
C LYS A 18 2.64 6.99 -6.01
N MET A 19 2.47 5.74 -5.59
CA MET A 19 3.40 4.66 -5.90
C MET A 19 3.48 4.41 -7.42
N MET A 20 2.35 4.48 -8.13
CA MET A 20 2.30 4.40 -9.59
C MET A 20 2.98 5.60 -10.27
N GLU A 21 2.83 6.81 -9.74
CA GLU A 21 3.49 8.01 -10.25
C GLU A 21 5.02 7.95 -10.11
N ARG A 22 5.51 7.42 -8.97
CA ARG A 22 6.96 7.25 -8.73
C ARG A 22 7.58 6.13 -9.56
N GLY A 23 6.81 5.08 -9.85
CA GLY A 23 7.28 3.93 -10.63
C GLY A 23 8.38 3.10 -9.95
N SER A 24 8.63 3.32 -8.65
CA SER A 24 9.70 2.67 -7.89
C SER A 24 9.35 1.25 -7.44
N THR A 25 8.09 1.01 -7.07
CA THR A 25 7.55 -0.30 -6.67
C THR A 25 6.04 -0.32 -6.87
N MET A 26 5.38 -1.47 -6.70
CA MET A 26 3.93 -1.59 -6.78
C MET A 26 3.39 -2.64 -5.79
N VAL A 27 2.34 -2.27 -5.06
CA VAL A 27 1.54 -3.21 -4.26
C VAL A 27 0.05 -3.03 -4.55
N ALA A 28 -0.69 -4.14 -4.57
CA ALA A 28 -2.14 -4.10 -4.72
C ALA A 28 -2.82 -3.74 -3.39
N TYR A 29 -3.99 -3.12 -3.46
CA TYR A 29 -4.95 -3.07 -2.36
C TYR A 29 -6.25 -3.74 -2.80
N GLN A 30 -7.05 -4.17 -1.83
CA GLN A 30 -8.38 -4.72 -2.11
C GLN A 30 -9.42 -4.20 -1.11
N PRO A 31 -10.65 -3.95 -1.58
CA PRO A 31 -11.78 -3.70 -0.68
C PRO A 31 -12.25 -5.01 -0.05
N ASP A 32 -12.73 -4.93 1.19
CA ASP A 32 -13.45 -6.03 1.84
C ASP A 32 -14.81 -5.52 2.32
N LYS A 33 -15.84 -6.38 2.28
CA LYS A 33 -17.23 -5.99 2.59
C LYS A 33 -17.41 -5.49 4.02
N LYS A 34 -16.48 -5.81 4.92
CA LYS A 34 -16.54 -5.46 6.35
C LYS A 34 -15.34 -4.67 6.84
N ARG A 35 -14.33 -4.40 6.00
CA ARG A 35 -13.07 -3.76 6.40
C ARG A 35 -12.67 -2.68 5.39
N PRO A 36 -12.01 -1.60 5.84
CA PRO A 36 -11.43 -0.60 4.93
C PRO A 36 -10.46 -1.23 3.94
N ASN A 37 -10.16 -0.53 2.85
CA ASN A 37 -9.14 -0.96 1.90
C ASN A 37 -7.81 -1.27 2.62
N PHE A 38 -7.19 -2.40 2.26
CA PHE A 38 -5.90 -2.82 2.82
C PHE A 38 -4.97 -3.31 1.73
N PHE A 39 -3.66 -3.18 1.98
CA PHE A 39 -2.64 -3.70 1.07
C PHE A 39 -2.59 -5.22 1.09
N ARG A 40 -2.52 -5.81 -0.09
CA ARG A 40 -2.33 -7.23 -0.30
C ARG A 40 -0.98 -7.45 -0.97
N MET A 41 -0.02 -7.89 -0.18
CA MET A 41 1.31 -8.27 -0.65
C MET A 41 1.28 -9.72 -1.12
N ILE A 42 1.78 -9.98 -2.33
CA ILE A 42 1.95 -11.33 -2.89
C ILE A 42 3.40 -11.46 -3.31
N ILE A 43 4.10 -12.43 -2.73
CA ILE A 43 5.50 -12.73 -3.05
C ILE A 43 5.49 -14.02 -3.89
N SER A 44 5.68 -13.87 -5.20
CA SER A 44 5.76 -15.00 -6.13
C SER A 44 7.08 -15.04 -6.91
N ASN A 45 7.79 -13.91 -6.98
CA ASN A 45 9.07 -13.82 -7.67
C ASN A 45 10.20 -14.34 -6.78
N GLN A 46 10.93 -15.36 -7.25
CA GLN A 46 12.06 -15.95 -6.53
C GLN A 46 13.28 -15.01 -6.43
N ALA A 47 13.34 -13.96 -7.28
CA ALA A 47 14.40 -12.96 -7.21
C ALA A 47 14.18 -11.92 -6.09
N ILE A 48 13.03 -11.93 -5.40
CA ILE A 48 12.78 -11.00 -4.29
C ILE A 48 13.73 -11.30 -3.14
N THR A 49 14.42 -10.26 -2.71
CA THR A 49 15.29 -10.26 -1.54
C THR A 49 14.58 -9.65 -0.34
N LYS A 50 15.20 -9.74 0.85
CA LYS A 50 14.69 -9.05 2.04
C LYS A 50 14.74 -7.55 1.86
N GLU A 51 15.79 -7.05 1.21
CA GLU A 51 16.04 -5.64 0.96
C GLU A 51 14.92 -5.02 0.09
N ASP A 52 14.40 -5.77 -0.89
CA ASP A 52 13.25 -5.34 -1.70
C ASP A 52 11.97 -5.17 -0.86
N LEU A 53 11.75 -6.07 0.11
CA LEU A 53 10.60 -6.00 1.02
C LEU A 53 10.77 -4.84 2.02
N ASP A 54 11.98 -4.65 2.55
CA ASP A 54 12.30 -3.52 3.42
C ASP A 54 12.10 -2.19 2.66
N PHE A 55 12.51 -2.13 1.39
CA PHE A 55 12.25 -0.99 0.52
C PHE A 55 10.75 -0.75 0.31
N LEU A 56 9.97 -1.79 0.00
CA LEU A 56 8.52 -1.67 -0.18
C LEU A 56 7.84 -1.04 1.04
N ILE A 57 8.19 -1.49 2.25
CA ILE A 57 7.61 -0.95 3.49
C ILE A 57 8.03 0.50 3.70
N ARG A 58 9.31 0.84 3.49
CA ARG A 58 9.80 2.22 3.59
C ARG A 58 9.09 3.14 2.60
N GLU A 59 8.87 2.69 1.38
CA GLU A 59 8.22 3.48 0.35
C GLU A 59 6.74 3.75 0.70
N ILE A 60 6.04 2.75 1.26
CA ILE A 60 4.67 2.95 1.77
C ILE A 60 4.64 3.99 2.89
N ILE A 61 5.59 3.94 3.84
CA ILE A 61 5.68 4.92 4.93
C ILE A 61 5.99 6.31 4.38
N ALA A 62 6.99 6.43 3.52
CA ALA A 62 7.40 7.70 2.95
C ALA A 62 6.28 8.37 2.14
N ILE A 63 5.56 7.59 1.32
CA ILE A 63 4.38 8.10 0.63
C ILE A 63 3.30 8.47 1.64
N GLY A 64 3.08 7.65 2.67
CA GLY A 64 2.10 7.89 3.73
C GLY A 64 2.32 9.19 4.51
N ASP A 65 3.57 9.62 4.68
CA ASP A 65 3.91 10.88 5.35
C ASP A 65 3.69 12.12 4.45
N GLU A 66 3.51 11.94 3.13
CA GLU A 66 3.29 13.02 2.15
C GLU A 66 1.81 13.33 1.86
N ILE A 67 0.88 12.45 2.27
CA ILE A 67 -0.57 12.57 2.05
C ILE A 67 -1.34 13.00 3.30
#